data_AF-A0A7W7NXG5-F1
#
_entry.id   AF-A0A7W7NXG5-F1
#
_cell.length_a   1.000
_cell.length_b   1.000
_cell.length_c   1.000
_cell.angle_alpha   90.00
_cell.angle_beta   90.00
_cell.angle_gamma   90.00
#
_symmetry.space_group_name_H-M   'P 1'
#
loop_
_entity.id
_entity.type
_entity.pdbx_description
1 polymer ?
#
loop_
_entity_poly.entity_id
_entity_poly.type
_entity_poly.pdbx_seq_one_letter_code
_entity_poly.pdbx_strand_id
1 'polypeptide(L)'
;MQISLFRALKSINMPDAAAEQVVHAFEEHIDMAVSEAMKHYDDRISAMQTVLEAKIDAGFKSIEAKFEGRFTGFEGKLSGMQTSIDVLKWVVITQASLLLLAGTIAGYVKLAT
;
A
#
# COMPACT_ATOMS: atom_id res chain seq x y z
N MET A 1 -39.36 28.02 10.10
CA MET A 1 -39.38 27.25 11.37
C MET A 1 -39.81 28.12 12.55
N GLN A 2 -39.27 29.34 12.71
CA GLN A 2 -39.70 30.34 13.72
C GLN A 2 -41.22 30.51 13.83
N ILE A 3 -41.90 30.68 12.69
CA ILE A 3 -43.33 31.01 12.66
C ILE A 3 -44.19 29.88 13.25
N SER A 4 -43.75 28.61 13.17
CA SER A 4 -44.52 27.48 13.68
C SER A 4 -44.42 27.34 15.20
N LEU A 5 -43.21 27.45 15.75
CA LEU A 5 -42.98 27.44 17.20
C LEU A 5 -43.59 28.68 17.86
N PHE A 6 -43.35 29.86 17.28
CA PHE A 6 -43.93 31.11 17.77
C PHE A 6 -45.46 31.08 17.74
N ARG A 7 -46.07 30.57 16.66
CA ARG A 7 -47.53 30.43 16.56
C ARG A 7 -48.08 29.38 17.53
N ALA A 8 -47.35 28.30 17.80
CA ALA A 8 -47.71 27.31 18.80
C ALA A 8 -47.65 27.90 20.22
N LEU A 9 -46.61 28.67 20.55
CA LEU A 9 -46.48 29.38 21.83
C LEU A 9 -47.57 30.45 22.01
N LYS A 10 -47.94 31.14 20.93
CA LYS A 10 -49.07 32.08 20.95
C LYS A 10 -50.42 31.38 21.14
N SER A 11 -50.60 30.18 20.58
CA SER A 11 -51.84 29.40 20.72
C SER A 11 -52.11 28.90 22.14
N ILE A 12 -51.08 28.81 22.99
CA ILE A 12 -51.19 28.50 24.42
C ILE A 12 -51.26 29.77 25.30
N ASN A 13 -51.58 30.93 24.71
CA ASN A 13 -51.74 32.22 25.39
C ASN A 13 -50.47 32.72 26.10
N MET A 14 -49.28 32.34 25.61
CA MET A 14 -48.01 32.87 26.10
C MET A 14 -47.82 34.32 25.62
N PRO A 15 -47.37 35.25 26.48
CA PRO A 15 -47.10 36.63 26.07
C PRO A 15 -46.02 36.69 24.99
N ASP A 16 -46.19 37.57 24.00
CA ASP A 16 -45.33 37.65 22.80
C ASP A 16 -43.83 37.79 23.16
N ALA A 17 -43.49 38.55 24.21
CA ALA A 17 -42.12 38.70 24.70
C ALA A 17 -41.50 37.38 25.24
N ALA A 18 -42.31 36.54 25.90
CA ALA A 18 -41.85 35.25 26.39
C ALA A 18 -41.74 34.22 25.25
N ALA A 19 -42.63 34.30 24.25
CA ALA A 19 -42.57 33.44 23.07
C ALA A 19 -41.34 33.75 22.21
N GLU A 20 -40.97 35.02 22.04
CA GLU A 20 -39.72 35.43 21.35
C GLU A 20 -38.48 34.91 22.06
N GLN A 21 -38.42 35.02 23.40
CA GLN A 21 -37.28 34.55 24.18
C GLN A 21 -37.05 33.04 24.04
N VAL A 22 -38.14 32.24 24.06
CA VAL A 22 -38.06 30.78 23.90
C VAL A 22 -37.59 30.41 22.49
N VAL A 23 -38.08 31.10 21.46
CA VAL A 23 -37.63 30.85 20.08
C VAL A 23 -36.16 31.17 19.93
N HIS A 24 -35.69 32.31 20.47
CA HIS A 24 -34.28 32.69 20.42
C HIS A 24 -33.38 31.70 21.15
N ALA A 25 -33.75 31.28 22.36
CA ALA A 25 -32.99 30.29 23.12
C ALA A 25 -32.95 28.92 22.41
N PHE A 26 -34.04 28.54 21.73
CA PHE A 26 -34.10 27.30 20.97
C PHE A 26 -33.24 27.35 19.71
N GLU A 27 -33.16 28.50 19.03
CA GLU A 27 -32.27 28.71 17.89
C GLU A 27 -30.80 28.64 18.30
N GLU A 28 -30.42 29.34 19.37
CA GLU A 28 -29.07 29.28 19.91
C GLU A 28 -28.69 27.85 20.30
N HIS A 29 -29.63 27.09 20.86
CA HIS A 29 -29.41 25.68 21.17
C HIS A 29 -29.26 24.82 19.91
N ILE A 30 -30.06 25.04 18.87
CA ILE A 30 -29.91 24.35 17.59
C ILE A 30 -28.56 24.67 16.95
N ASP A 31 -28.17 25.93 16.90
CA ASP A 31 -26.90 26.34 16.29
C ASP A 31 -25.71 25.73 17.01
N MET A 32 -25.78 25.67 18.34
CA MET A 32 -24.78 24.99 19.17
C MET A 32 -24.75 23.48 18.89
N ALA A 33 -25.90 22.81 18.91
CA ALA A 33 -26.00 21.37 18.66
C ALA A 33 -25.56 20.98 17.25
N VAL A 34 -25.91 21.79 16.24
CA VAL A 34 -25.48 21.60 14.85
C VAL A 34 -23.98 21.84 14.72
N SER A 35 -23.43 22.87 15.35
CA SER A 35 -21.99 23.15 15.34
C SER A 35 -21.20 22.02 15.98
N GLU A 36 -21.66 21.48 17.11
CA GLU A 36 -21.03 20.35 17.77
C GLU A 36 -21.09 19.08 16.92
N ALA A 37 -22.25 18.80 16.30
CA ALA A 37 -22.41 17.68 15.38
C ALA A 37 -21.49 17.81 14.15
N MET A 38 -21.41 19.00 13.55
CA MET A 38 -20.49 19.26 12.43
C MET A 38 -19.03 19.02 12.84
N LYS A 39 -18.61 19.54 14.00
CA LYS A 39 -17.26 19.31 14.53
C LYS A 39 -16.97 17.82 14.74
N HIS A 40 -17.92 17.08 15.30
CA HIS A 40 -17.80 15.64 15.49
C HIS A 40 -17.63 14.89 14.15
N TYR A 41 -18.37 15.28 13.11
CA TYR A 41 -18.19 14.69 11.78
C TYR A 41 -16.84 15.05 11.16
N ASP A 42 -16.39 16.29 11.32
CA ASP A 42 -15.08 16.73 10.81
C ASP A 42 -13.92 15.97 11.47
N ASP A 43 -13.99 15.78 12.78
CA ASP A 43 -13.05 14.95 13.55
C ASP A 43 -13.06 13.49 13.07
N ARG A 44 -14.24 12.92 12.80
CA ARG A 44 -14.37 11.55 12.28
C ARG A 44 -13.81 11.42 10.86
N ILE A 45 -14.07 12.37 9.98
CA ILE A 45 -13.54 12.38 8.62
C ILE A 45 -12.01 12.47 8.65
N SER A 46 -11.47 13.37 9.46
CA SER A 46 -10.03 13.53 9.64
C SER A 46 -9.36 12.25 10.17
N ALA A 47 -10.00 11.59 11.15
CA ALA A 47 -9.53 10.31 11.66
C ALA A 47 -9.57 9.20 10.60
N MET A 48 -10.65 9.12 9.80
CA MET A 48 -10.77 8.16 8.71
C MET A 48 -9.72 8.39 7.63
N GLN A 49 -9.45 9.64 7.28
CA GLN A 49 -8.41 10.00 6.32
C GLN A 49 -7.03 9.55 6.82
N THR A 50 -6.69 9.85 8.07
CA THR A 50 -5.41 9.45 8.67
C THR A 50 -5.22 7.93 8.64
N VAL A 51 -6.26 7.16 8.98
CA VAL A 51 -6.22 5.70 8.93
C VAL A 51 -6.06 5.18 7.51
N LEU A 52 -6.72 5.81 6.53
CA LEU A 52 -6.62 5.41 5.13
C LEU A 52 -5.23 5.69 4.57
N GLU A 53 -4.66 6.87 4.85
CA GLU A 53 -3.28 7.22 4.48
C GLU A 53 -2.27 6.23 5.06
N ALA A 54 -2.39 5.88 6.34
CA ALA A 54 -1.52 4.90 6.98
C ALA A 54 -1.64 3.50 6.34
N LYS A 55 -2.86 3.07 5.98
CA LYS A 55 -3.08 1.78 5.29
C LYS A 55 -2.48 1.78 3.89
N ILE A 56 -2.60 2.89 3.16
CA ILE A 56 -2.03 3.04 1.82
C ILE A 56 -0.51 2.96 1.90
N ASP A 57 0.12 3.72 2.80
CA ASP A 57 1.58 3.70 3.00
C ASP A 57 2.09 2.30 3.37
N ALA A 58 1.43 1.64 4.33
CA ALA A 58 1.76 0.27 4.71
C ALA A 58 1.59 -0.73 3.54
N GLY A 59 0.55 -0.55 2.72
CA GLY A 59 0.32 -1.33 1.52
C GLY A 59 1.44 -1.17 0.50
N PHE A 60 1.85 0.06 0.21
CA PHE A 60 2.96 0.35 -0.70
C PHE A 60 4.28 -0.24 -0.21
N LYS A 61 4.64 -0.05 1.07
CA LYS A 61 5.84 -0.64 1.67
C LYS A 61 5.85 -2.16 1.58
N SER A 62 4.70 -2.80 1.80
CA SER A 62 4.59 -4.26 1.66
C SER A 62 4.81 -4.73 0.22
N ILE A 63 4.27 -3.99 -0.75
CA ILE A 63 4.45 -4.29 -2.17
C ILE A 63 5.93 -4.09 -2.56
N GLU A 64 6.54 -2.98 -2.16
CA GLU A 64 7.94 -2.67 -2.40
C GLU A 64 8.86 -3.78 -1.85
N ALA A 65 8.67 -4.18 -0.59
CA ALA A 65 9.44 -5.27 0.01
C ALA A 65 9.29 -6.61 -0.73
N LYS A 66 8.08 -6.91 -1.22
CA LYS A 66 7.84 -8.12 -2.03
C LYS A 66 8.53 -8.04 -3.39
N PHE A 67 8.52 -6.88 -4.04
CA PHE A 67 9.21 -6.69 -5.31
C PHE A 67 10.71 -6.82 -5.13
N GLU A 68 11.28 -6.15 -4.13
CA GLU A 68 12.71 -6.23 -3.80
C GLU A 68 13.14 -7.68 -3.50
N GLY A 69 12.37 -8.39 -2.68
CA GLY A 69 12.63 -9.80 -2.39
C GLY A 69 12.58 -10.71 -3.63
N ARG A 70 11.70 -10.40 -4.60
CA ARG A 70 11.63 -11.15 -5.86
C ARG A 70 12.78 -10.79 -6.80
N PHE A 71 13.18 -9.52 -6.86
CA PHE A 71 14.32 -9.08 -7.68
C PHE A 71 15.63 -9.66 -7.17
N THR A 72 15.93 -9.49 -5.88
CA THR A 72 17.11 -10.09 -5.24
C THR A 72 17.14 -11.62 -5.40
N GLY A 73 15.99 -12.29 -5.26
CA GLY A 73 15.86 -13.72 -5.51
C GLY A 73 16.11 -14.10 -6.98
N PHE A 74 15.71 -13.26 -7.93
CA PHE A 74 15.95 -13.48 -9.36
C PHE A 74 17.41 -13.23 -9.73
N GLU A 75 18.03 -12.17 -9.21
CA GLU A 75 19.46 -11.87 -9.36
C GLU A 75 20.33 -13.01 -8.82
N GLY A 76 19.99 -13.54 -7.64
CA GLY A 76 20.68 -14.70 -7.07
C GLY A 76 20.61 -15.94 -7.97
N LYS A 77 19.45 -16.20 -8.58
CA LYS A 77 19.28 -17.30 -9.55
C LYS A 77 20.09 -17.08 -10.82
N LEU A 78 20.12 -15.86 -11.35
CA LEU A 78 20.91 -15.53 -12.53
C LEU A 78 22.41 -15.69 -12.28
N SER A 79 22.90 -15.21 -11.13
CA SER A 79 24.29 -15.38 -10.71
C SER A 79 24.66 -16.86 -10.54
N GLY A 80 23.78 -17.66 -9.93
CA GLY A 80 23.96 -19.11 -9.84
C GLY A 80 23.99 -19.80 -11.20
N MET A 81 23.14 -19.37 -12.14
CA MET A 81 23.13 -19.89 -13.51
C MET A 81 24.40 -19.51 -14.27
N GLN A 82 24.88 -18.28 -14.13
CA GLN A 82 26.14 -17.82 -14.71
C GLN A 82 27.32 -18.66 -14.20
N THR A 83 27.37 -18.89 -12.89
CA THR A 83 28.40 -19.75 -12.28
C THR A 83 28.35 -21.17 -12.86
N SER A 84 27.15 -21.73 -13.00
CA SER A 84 26.96 -23.07 -13.58
C SER A 84 27.43 -23.14 -15.03
N ILE A 85 27.14 -22.11 -15.83
CA ILE A 85 27.60 -21.99 -17.21
C ILE A 85 29.13 -21.92 -17.26
N ASP A 86 29.75 -21.15 -16.37
CA ASP A 86 31.21 -21.02 -16.35
C ASP A 86 31.91 -22.33 -15.96
N VAL A 87 31.36 -23.08 -15.00
CA VAL A 87 31.84 -24.44 -14.69
C VAL A 87 31.70 -25.36 -15.91
N LEU A 88 30.55 -25.33 -16.58
CA LEU A 88 30.30 -26.16 -17.76
C LEU A 88 31.31 -25.85 -18.88
N LYS A 89 31.62 -24.57 -19.14
CA LYS A 89 32.63 -24.17 -20.12
C LYS A 89 33.99 -24.82 -19.83
N TRP A 90 34.46 -24.78 -18.57
CA TRP A 90 35.74 -25.39 -18.19
C TRP A 90 35.74 -26.91 -18.34
N VAL A 91 34.65 -27.57 -17.99
CA VAL A 91 34.50 -29.02 -18.19
C VAL A 91 34.60 -29.38 -19.68
N VAL A 92 33.93 -28.62 -20.56
CA VAL A 92 33.99 -28.85 -22.01
C VAL A 92 35.41 -28.64 -22.55
N ILE A 93 36.10 -27.56 -22.14
CA ILE A 93 37.47 -27.26 -22.58
C ILE A 93 38.44 -28.37 -22.16
N THR A 94 38.33 -28.83 -20.91
CA THR A 94 39.19 -29.90 -20.38
C THR A 94 38.96 -31.23 -21.09
N GLN A 95 37.71 -31.62 -21.33
CA GLN A 95 37.39 -32.83 -22.09
C GLN A 95 37.88 -32.77 -23.54
N ALA A 96 37.68 -31.65 -24.24
CA ALA A 96 38.16 -31.47 -25.60
C ALA A 96 39.68 -31.59 -25.69
N SER A 97 40.40 -30.99 -24.74
CA SER A 97 41.88 -31.07 -24.67
C SER A 97 42.36 -32.50 -24.46
N LEU A 98 41.67 -33.26 -23.61
CA LEU A 98 42.00 -34.66 -23.31
C LEU A 98 41.77 -35.57 -24.54
N LEU A 99 40.69 -35.34 -25.29
CA LEU A 99 40.43 -36.05 -26.55
C LEU A 99 41.48 -35.75 -27.63
N LEU A 100 41.94 -34.51 -27.74
CA LEU A 100 43.00 -34.14 -28.68
C LEU A 100 44.32 -34.85 -28.34
N LEU A 101 44.70 -34.90 -27.06
CA LEU A 101 45.89 -35.62 -26.62
C LEU A 101 45.78 -37.14 -26.85
N ALA A 102 44.61 -37.73 -26.58
CA ALA A 102 44.38 -39.15 -26.84
C ALA A 102 44.48 -39.46 -28.35
N GLY A 103 43.94 -38.59 -29.20
CA GLY A 103 44.01 -38.73 -30.66
C GLY A 103 45.43 -38.64 -31.20
N THR A 104 46.27 -37.74 -30.70
CA THR A 104 47.68 -37.64 -31.13
C THR A 104 48.47 -38.87 -30.72
N ILE A 105 48.32 -39.35 -29.48
CA ILE A 105 48.99 -40.57 -29.00
C ILE A 105 48.58 -41.79 -29.85
N ALA A 106 47.29 -41.97 -30.10
CA ALA A 106 46.80 -43.07 -30.93
C ALA A 106 47.34 -43.01 -32.38
N GLY A 107 47.45 -41.80 -32.93
CA GLY A 107 48.05 -41.55 -34.25
C GLY A 107 49.54 -41.94 -34.30
N TYR A 108 50.33 -41.55 -33.30
CA TYR A 108 51.74 -41.91 -33.21
C TYR A 108 51.97 -43.42 -33.04
N VAL A 109 51.18 -44.09 -32.20
CA VAL A 109 51.30 -45.55 -31.99
C VAL A 109 51.01 -46.31 -33.29
N LYS A 110 49.99 -45.91 -34.04
CA LYS A 110 49.62 -46.57 -35.31
C LYS A 110 50.62 -46.35 -36.46
N LEU A 111 51.41 -45.27 -36.41
CA LEU A 111 52.50 -45.02 -37.37
C LEU A 111 53.80 -45.75 -37.00
N ALA A 112 53.94 -46.15 -35.73
CA ALA A 112 55.13 -46.80 -35.18
C ALA A 112 55.00 -48.34 -35.02
N THR A 113 53.84 -48.92 -35.36
CA THR A 113 53.60 -50.38 -35.44
C THR A 113 53.28 -50.78 -36.87
#